data_AF-A0A523TH98-F1
#
_entry.id   AF-A0A523TH98-F1
#
_cell.length_a   1.000
_cell.length_b   1.000
_cell.length_c   1.000
_cell.angle_alpha   90.00
_cell.angle_beta   90.00
_cell.angle_gamma   90.00
#
_symmetry.space_group_name_H-M   'P 1'
#
loop_
_entity.id
_entity.type
_entity.pdbx_description
1 polymer ?
#
loop_
_entity_poly.entity_id
_entity_poly.type
_entity_poly.pdbx_seq_one_letter_code
_entity_poly.pdbx_strand_id
1 'polypeptide(L)'
;MEGLRTTRIALAIILIVMALSVLVLFASWLYTSSQLALARSHGAFPTPEQAMQAKIDRGYIDVSRVDILYAGPNSFDGSQPHVWYVIAEVRAAARAGGSELGSNGCDAPGSFFLQIKKGWVHVPEGAFPEVIGFWMKVFGLAGPGQSNPSIDWAPSQPARFCLNQTGT
;
A
#
# COMPACT_ATOMS: atom_id res chain seq x y z
N MET A 1 -3.11 -55.62 -12.14
CA MET A 1 -4.13 -54.76 -11.49
C MET A 1 -3.53 -53.56 -10.75
N GLU A 2 -2.28 -53.58 -10.32
CA GLU A 2 -1.64 -52.45 -9.59
C GLU A 2 -1.42 -51.19 -10.44
N GLY A 3 -1.00 -51.32 -11.71
CA GLY A 3 -0.76 -50.15 -12.59
C GLY A 3 -2.00 -49.27 -12.85
N LEU A 4 -3.19 -49.86 -12.88
CA LEU A 4 -4.44 -49.12 -13.05
C LEU A 4 -4.83 -48.33 -11.78
N ARG A 5 -4.48 -48.85 -10.59
CA ARG A 5 -4.72 -48.18 -9.31
C ARG A 5 -3.78 -46.98 -9.13
N THR A 6 -2.49 -47.12 -9.44
CA THR A 6 -1.51 -46.03 -9.37
C THR A 6 -1.85 -44.89 -10.32
N THR A 7 -2.26 -45.22 -11.56
CA THR A 7 -2.66 -44.22 -12.57
C THR A 7 -3.87 -43.41 -12.12
N ARG A 8 -4.88 -44.06 -11.53
CA ARG A 8 -6.09 -43.38 -11.01
C ARG A 8 -5.78 -42.46 -9.83
N ILE A 9 -4.90 -42.88 -8.93
CA ILE A 9 -4.46 -42.04 -7.79
C ILE A 9 -3.68 -40.82 -8.28
N ALA A 10 -2.73 -41.02 -9.21
CA ALA A 10 -1.98 -39.92 -9.80
C ALA A 10 -2.90 -38.90 -10.49
N LEU A 11 -3.87 -39.37 -11.28
CA LEU A 11 -4.86 -38.52 -11.92
C LEU A 11 -5.70 -37.74 -10.91
N ALA A 12 -6.15 -38.40 -9.84
CA ALA A 12 -6.92 -37.75 -8.78
C ALA A 12 -6.12 -36.64 -8.07
N ILE A 13 -4.85 -36.89 -7.76
CA ILE A 13 -3.95 -35.89 -7.17
C ILE A 13 -3.78 -34.70 -8.11
N ILE A 14 -3.54 -34.94 -9.40
CA ILE A 14 -3.39 -33.88 -10.41
C ILE A 14 -4.67 -33.03 -10.48
N LEU A 15 -5.84 -33.66 -10.53
CA LEU A 15 -7.12 -32.95 -10.57
C LEU A 15 -7.35 -32.11 -9.31
N ILE A 16 -6.99 -32.62 -8.13
CA ILE A 16 -7.09 -31.87 -6.86
C ILE A 16 -6.16 -30.66 -6.89
N VAL A 17 -4.90 -30.83 -7.29
CA VAL A 17 -3.93 -29.73 -7.37
C VAL A 17 -4.40 -28.67 -8.36
N MET A 18 -4.92 -29.07 -9.53
CA MET A 18 -5.48 -28.13 -10.50
C MET A 18 -6.69 -27.38 -9.94
N ALA A 19 -7.63 -28.08 -9.29
CA ALA A 19 -8.80 -27.46 -8.69
C ALA A 19 -8.41 -26.44 -7.60
N LEU A 20 -7.47 -26.80 -6.72
CA LEU A 20 -6.95 -25.90 -5.69
C LEU A 20 -6.22 -24.69 -6.30
N SER A 21 -5.44 -24.89 -7.37
CA SER A 21 -4.76 -23.79 -8.06
C SER A 21 -5.74 -22.79 -8.66
N VAL A 22 -6.78 -23.29 -9.34
CA VAL A 22 -7.85 -22.45 -9.90
C VAL A 22 -8.57 -21.68 -8.79
N LEU A 23 -8.89 -22.35 -7.67
CA LEU A 23 -9.53 -21.72 -6.53
C LEU A 23 -8.69 -20.58 -5.94
N VAL A 24 -7.39 -20.80 -5.75
CA VAL A 24 -6.46 -19.79 -5.24
C VAL A 24 -6.38 -18.61 -6.20
N LEU A 25 -6.22 -18.86 -7.50
CA LEU A 25 -6.15 -17.79 -8.51
C LEU A 25 -7.43 -16.95 -8.53
N PHE A 26 -8.59 -17.60 -8.49
CA PHE A 26 -9.88 -16.92 -8.49
C PHE A 26 -10.11 -16.10 -7.22
N ALA A 27 -9.83 -16.68 -6.04
CA ALA A 27 -9.96 -15.99 -4.76
C ALA A 27 -9.02 -14.77 -4.67
N SER A 28 -7.77 -14.94 -5.09
CA SER A 28 -6.79 -13.84 -5.16
C SER A 28 -7.22 -12.75 -6.13
N TRP A 29 -7.69 -13.11 -7.32
CA TRP A 29 -8.20 -12.15 -8.30
C TRP A 29 -9.39 -11.36 -7.75
N LEU A 30 -10.35 -12.04 -7.12
CA LEU A 30 -11.53 -11.43 -6.53
C LEU A 30 -11.14 -10.47 -5.39
N TYR A 31 -10.26 -10.91 -4.48
CA TYR A 31 -9.79 -10.09 -3.36
C TYR A 31 -9.05 -8.84 -3.85
N THR A 32 -8.05 -8.99 -4.71
CA THR A 32 -7.28 -7.88 -5.29
C THR A 32 -8.17 -6.90 -6.03
N SER A 33 -9.09 -7.40 -6.87
CA SER A 33 -10.01 -6.53 -7.62
C SER A 33 -10.95 -5.74 -6.72
N SER A 34 -11.47 -6.40 -5.66
CA SER A 34 -12.37 -5.75 -4.70
C SER A 34 -11.66 -4.67 -3.88
N GLN A 35 -10.45 -4.96 -3.38
CA GLN A 35 -9.65 -3.98 -2.64
C GLN A 35 -9.25 -2.79 -3.53
N LEU A 36 -8.89 -3.03 -4.79
CA LEU A 36 -8.60 -1.94 -5.72
C LEU A 36 -9.84 -1.12 -6.10
N ALA A 37 -11.01 -1.75 -6.22
CA ALA A 37 -12.25 -1.03 -6.46
C ALA A 37 -12.59 -0.11 -5.28
N LEU A 38 -12.45 -0.63 -4.05
CA LEU A 38 -12.63 0.16 -2.83
C LEU A 38 -11.60 1.31 -2.76
N ALA A 39 -10.32 1.03 -2.98
CA ALA A 39 -9.27 2.03 -2.98
C ALA A 39 -9.50 3.12 -4.05
N ARG A 40 -9.99 2.76 -5.25
CA ARG A 40 -10.34 3.72 -6.31
C ARG A 40 -11.54 4.59 -5.96
N SER A 41 -12.50 4.08 -5.18
CA SER A 41 -13.64 4.88 -4.72
C SER A 41 -13.20 6.06 -3.84
N HIS A 42 -12.01 5.96 -3.25
CA HIS A 42 -11.34 7.00 -2.47
C HIS A 42 -10.45 7.93 -3.31
N GLY A 43 -10.45 7.79 -4.64
CA GLY A 43 -9.66 8.55 -5.58
C GLY A 43 -8.45 7.77 -6.13
N ALA A 44 -8.03 8.17 -7.33
CA ALA A 44 -6.77 7.76 -7.94
C ALA A 44 -5.99 9.01 -8.32
N PHE A 45 -4.74 9.10 -7.85
CA PHE A 45 -3.97 10.34 -7.89
C PHE A 45 -2.76 10.21 -8.82
N PRO A 46 -2.36 11.28 -9.53
CA PRO A 46 -1.18 11.27 -10.38
C PRO A 46 0.10 10.80 -9.68
N THR A 47 0.31 11.18 -8.42
CA THR A 47 1.50 10.83 -7.63
C THR A 47 1.14 10.27 -6.25
N PRO A 48 2.04 9.51 -5.60
CA PRO A 48 1.77 8.95 -4.27
C PRO A 48 1.74 10.05 -3.19
N GLU A 49 2.46 11.15 -3.36
CA GLU A 49 2.39 12.33 -2.47
C GLU A 49 1.01 12.98 -2.54
N GLN A 50 0.44 13.12 -3.73
CA GLN A 50 -0.92 13.63 -3.88
C GLN A 50 -1.96 12.69 -3.25
N ALA A 51 -1.75 11.38 -3.36
CA ALA A 51 -2.59 10.41 -2.67
C ALA A 51 -2.46 10.52 -1.14
N MET A 52 -1.25 10.77 -0.63
CA MET A 52 -1.00 11.00 0.79
C MET A 52 -1.64 12.30 1.27
N GLN A 53 -1.52 13.38 0.52
CA GLN A 53 -2.20 14.64 0.83
C GLN A 53 -3.71 14.43 0.92
N ALA A 54 -4.31 13.78 -0.08
CA ALA A 54 -5.75 13.49 -0.06
C ALA A 54 -6.18 12.57 1.10
N LYS A 55 -5.29 11.71 1.60
CA LYS A 55 -5.52 10.92 2.82
C LYS A 55 -5.49 11.81 4.06
N ILE A 56 -4.54 12.75 4.14
CA ILE A 56 -4.41 13.70 5.24
C ILE A 56 -5.63 14.62 5.30
N ASP A 57 -6.05 15.18 4.16
CA ASP A 57 -7.20 16.09 4.07
C ASP A 57 -8.51 15.47 4.59
N ARG A 58 -8.62 14.13 4.55
CA ARG A 58 -9.76 13.38 5.07
C ARG A 58 -9.61 12.96 6.52
N GLY A 59 -8.38 12.83 6.99
CA GLY A 59 -8.05 12.27 8.31
C GLY A 59 -7.81 13.32 9.39
N TYR A 60 -7.66 14.59 9.02
CA TYR A 60 -7.24 15.67 9.91
C TYR A 60 -8.11 16.92 9.75
N ILE A 61 -8.20 17.72 10.82
CA ILE A 61 -8.96 18.97 10.88
C ILE A 61 -7.99 20.13 11.11
N ASP A 62 -8.21 21.23 10.39
CA ASP A 62 -7.39 22.45 10.43
C ASP A 62 -5.89 22.16 10.30
N VAL A 63 -5.53 21.48 9.21
CA VAL A 63 -4.15 21.14 8.87
C VAL A 63 -3.37 22.43 8.60
N SER A 64 -2.35 22.69 9.41
CA SER A 64 -1.48 23.87 9.31
C SER A 64 -0.22 23.61 8.48
N ARG A 65 0.28 22.36 8.49
CA ARG A 65 1.48 21.97 7.75
C ARG A 65 1.47 20.48 7.41
N VAL A 66 1.93 20.16 6.21
CA VAL A 66 2.22 18.79 5.76
C VAL A 66 3.59 18.79 5.08
N ASP A 67 4.48 17.92 5.54
CA ASP A 67 5.75 17.65 4.88
C ASP A 67 5.84 16.17 4.54
N ILE A 68 6.04 15.81 3.27
CA ILE A 68 6.31 14.43 2.90
C ILE A 68 7.80 14.15 3.19
N LEU A 69 8.04 13.21 4.10
CA LEU A 69 9.37 12.87 4.59
C LEU A 69 9.98 11.69 3.82
N TYR A 70 9.14 10.84 3.26
CA TYR A 70 9.55 9.71 2.44
C TYR A 70 8.43 9.34 1.48
N ALA A 71 8.79 9.03 0.24
CA ALA A 71 7.88 8.46 -0.75
C ALA A 71 8.68 7.54 -1.68
N GLY A 72 8.53 6.23 -1.50
CA GLY A 72 9.26 5.26 -2.30
C GLY A 72 8.79 3.82 -2.14
N PRO A 73 9.41 2.89 -2.88
CA PRO A 73 9.08 1.47 -2.83
C PRO A 73 9.24 0.90 -1.42
N ASN A 74 8.27 0.11 -0.98
CA ASN A 74 8.41 -0.61 0.30
C ASN A 74 9.46 -1.73 0.23
N SER A 75 9.68 -2.30 -0.96
CA SER A 75 10.65 -3.36 -1.18
C SER A 75 12.05 -2.81 -1.41
N PHE A 76 12.99 -3.04 -0.48
CA PHE A 76 14.39 -2.64 -0.61
C PHE A 76 15.11 -3.27 -1.82
N ASP A 77 14.65 -4.44 -2.28
CA ASP A 77 15.20 -5.16 -3.44
C ASP A 77 14.55 -4.76 -4.78
N GLY A 78 13.59 -3.82 -4.76
CA GLY A 78 12.86 -3.38 -5.95
C GLY A 78 11.89 -4.41 -6.54
N SER A 79 11.60 -5.51 -5.84
CA SER A 79 10.71 -6.57 -6.32
C SER A 79 9.26 -6.12 -6.53
N GLN A 80 8.83 -5.06 -5.84
CA GLN A 80 7.48 -4.49 -5.87
C GLN A 80 7.50 -2.97 -6.16
N PRO A 81 7.88 -2.55 -7.38
CA PRO A 81 8.09 -1.14 -7.73
C PRO A 81 6.77 -0.33 -7.77
N HIS A 82 5.62 -0.99 -7.72
CA HIS A 82 4.28 -0.38 -7.70
C HIS A 82 3.63 -0.39 -6.31
N VAL A 83 4.36 -0.83 -5.27
CA VAL A 83 3.92 -0.79 -3.86
C VAL A 83 4.82 0.18 -3.13
N TRP A 84 4.29 1.36 -2.82
CA TRP A 84 5.05 2.40 -2.14
C TRP A 84 4.55 2.58 -0.72
N TYR A 85 5.48 2.92 0.16
CA TYR A 85 5.19 3.43 1.49
C TYR A 85 5.53 4.92 1.51
N VAL A 86 4.60 5.73 1.99
CA VAL A 86 4.77 7.19 2.08
C VAL A 86 4.59 7.61 3.53
N ILE A 87 5.52 8.43 4.02
CA ILE A 87 5.50 8.98 5.36
C ILE A 87 5.42 10.50 5.26
N ALA A 88 4.52 11.10 6.03
CA ALA A 88 4.42 12.54 6.17
C ALA A 88 4.59 12.95 7.64
N GLU A 89 5.05 14.17 7.87
CA GLU A 89 4.78 14.93 9.10
C GLU A 89 3.53 15.79 8.85
N VAL A 90 2.60 15.78 9.81
CA VAL A 90 1.35 16.54 9.75
C VAL A 90 1.19 17.32 11.04
N ARG A 91 0.94 18.62 10.92
CA ARG A 91 0.52 19.48 12.04
C ARG A 91 -0.91 19.93 11.81
N ALA A 92 -1.77 19.66 12.78
CA ALA A 92 -3.21 19.88 12.67
C ALA A 92 -3.82 20.27 14.04
N ALA A 93 -5.06 20.71 14.06
CA ALA A 93 -5.77 20.95 15.31
C ALA A 93 -6.25 19.62 15.94
N ALA A 94 -6.76 18.70 15.11
CA ALA A 94 -7.23 17.39 15.56
C ALA A 94 -7.21 16.35 14.42
N ARG A 95 -7.36 15.07 14.76
CA ARG A 95 -7.75 14.04 13.79
C ARG A 95 -9.26 14.08 13.59
N ALA A 96 -9.73 13.85 12.36
CA ALA A 96 -11.14 13.79 12.02
C ALA A 96 -11.91 12.69 12.78
N GLY A 97 -11.21 11.63 13.20
CA GLY A 97 -11.78 10.55 14.03
C GLY A 97 -11.89 10.88 15.52
N GLY A 98 -11.51 12.08 15.97
CA GLY A 98 -11.60 12.52 17.36
C GLY A 98 -10.50 11.99 18.29
N SER A 99 -9.55 11.18 17.79
CA SER A 99 -8.38 10.79 18.57
C SER A 99 -7.39 11.94 18.70
N GLU A 100 -6.70 11.99 19.84
CA GLU A 100 -5.69 13.01 20.10
C GLU A 100 -4.52 12.90 19.12
N LEU A 101 -3.98 14.06 18.74
CA LEU A 101 -2.72 14.16 18.03
C LEU A 101 -1.55 13.86 18.97
N GLY A 102 -0.39 13.54 18.40
CA GLY A 102 0.85 13.54 19.18
C GLY A 102 1.17 14.90 19.80
N SER A 103 2.21 14.91 20.65
CA SER A 103 2.66 16.11 21.35
C SER A 103 2.80 17.32 20.42
N ASN A 104 2.29 18.48 20.87
CA ASN A 104 2.30 19.75 20.12
C ASN A 104 1.48 19.75 18.81
N GLY A 105 0.42 18.95 18.73
CA GLY A 105 -0.48 18.94 17.57
C GLY A 105 0.18 18.38 16.31
N CYS A 106 1.12 17.45 16.48
CA CYS A 106 1.89 16.88 15.39
C CYS A 106 1.79 15.36 15.36
N ASP A 107 1.70 14.81 14.15
CA ASP A 107 1.68 13.40 13.84
C ASP A 107 2.65 13.07 12.70
N ALA A 108 3.04 11.80 12.61
CA ALA A 108 3.82 11.28 11.49
C ALA A 108 3.14 10.07 10.82
N PRO A 109 2.03 10.26 10.09
CA PRO A 109 1.34 9.15 9.46
C PRO A 109 2.19 8.53 8.34
N GLY A 110 2.33 7.21 8.37
CA GLY A 110 2.81 6.39 7.26
C GLY A 110 1.67 5.60 6.61
N SER A 111 1.73 5.35 5.31
CA SER A 111 0.73 4.52 4.64
C SER A 111 1.18 3.93 3.31
N PHE A 112 0.46 2.90 2.86
CA PHE A 112 0.72 2.23 1.60
C PHE A 112 -0.09 2.80 0.46
N PHE A 113 0.57 2.91 -0.69
CA PHE A 113 0.00 3.39 -1.93
C PHE A 113 0.36 2.43 -3.06
N LEU A 114 -0.65 2.01 -3.81
CA LEU A 114 -0.47 1.09 -4.92
C LEU A 114 -0.59 1.83 -6.24
N GLN A 115 0.38 1.66 -7.12
CA GLN A 115 0.30 2.18 -8.47
C GLN A 115 -0.55 1.26 -9.33
N ILE A 116 -1.67 1.79 -9.81
CA ILE A 116 -2.51 1.19 -10.86
C ILE A 116 -2.20 1.88 -12.20
N LYS A 117 -2.71 1.33 -13.30
CA LYS A 117 -2.56 1.92 -14.65
C LYS A 117 -2.98 3.41 -14.76
N LYS A 118 -3.84 3.88 -13.86
CA LYS A 118 -4.41 5.23 -13.86
C LYS A 118 -4.05 6.03 -12.60
N GLY A 119 -2.84 5.84 -12.06
CA GLY A 119 -2.33 6.61 -10.92
C GLY A 119 -2.13 5.78 -9.66
N TRP A 120 -2.16 6.42 -8.51
CA TRP A 120 -1.88 5.88 -7.18
C TRP A 120 -3.13 5.85 -6.33
N VAL A 121 -3.36 4.74 -5.64
CA VAL A 121 -4.48 4.58 -4.73
C VAL A 121 -3.98 4.24 -3.34
N HIS A 122 -4.61 4.81 -2.32
CA HIS A 122 -4.33 4.49 -0.92
C HIS A 122 -4.90 3.11 -0.58
N VAL A 123 -4.09 2.27 0.05
CA VAL A 123 -4.51 0.98 0.59
C VAL A 123 -4.08 0.89 2.05
N PRO A 124 -5.01 0.66 3.00
CA PRO A 124 -4.63 0.54 4.39
C PRO A 124 -3.77 -0.70 4.62
N GLU A 125 -2.84 -0.64 5.58
CA GLU A 125 -1.93 -1.75 5.92
C GLU A 125 -2.69 -3.05 6.22
N GLY A 126 -3.82 -2.97 6.93
CA GLY A 126 -4.67 -4.13 7.25
C GLY A 126 -5.31 -4.84 6.04
N ALA A 127 -5.23 -4.26 4.84
CA ALA A 127 -5.65 -4.91 3.59
C ALA A 127 -4.53 -5.72 2.92
N PHE A 128 -3.34 -5.82 3.53
CA PHE A 128 -2.18 -6.54 3.01
C PHE A 128 -1.72 -6.01 1.64
N PRO A 129 -1.27 -4.75 1.56
CA PRO A 129 -0.92 -4.07 0.31
C PRO A 129 0.15 -4.80 -0.51
N GLU A 130 1.10 -5.49 0.12
CA GLU A 130 2.10 -6.31 -0.59
C GLU A 130 1.49 -7.54 -1.26
N VAL A 131 0.54 -8.21 -0.61
CA VAL A 131 -0.18 -9.35 -1.20
C VAL A 131 -1.00 -8.87 -2.39
N ILE A 132 -1.69 -7.74 -2.24
CA ILE A 132 -2.42 -7.10 -3.33
C ILE A 132 -1.45 -6.73 -4.46
N GLY A 133 -0.31 -6.12 -4.13
CA GLY A 133 0.75 -5.74 -5.07
C GLY A 133 1.30 -6.91 -5.85
N PHE A 134 1.61 -8.04 -5.20
CA PHE A 134 2.04 -9.26 -5.87
C PHE A 134 1.03 -9.71 -6.93
N TRP A 135 -0.25 -9.84 -6.54
CA TRP A 135 -1.30 -10.28 -7.46
C TRP A 135 -1.64 -9.24 -8.54
N MET A 136 -1.49 -7.95 -8.27
CA MET A 136 -1.61 -6.90 -9.28
C MET A 136 -0.63 -7.10 -10.42
N LYS A 137 0.61 -7.52 -10.11
CA LYS A 137 1.62 -7.84 -11.12
C LYS A 137 1.21 -9.09 -11.91
N VAL A 138 0.80 -10.16 -11.23
CA VAL A 138 0.37 -11.42 -11.88
C VAL A 138 -0.82 -11.21 -12.81
N PHE A 139 -1.80 -10.39 -12.41
CA PHE A 139 -3.02 -10.13 -13.19
C PHE A 139 -2.92 -8.94 -14.15
N GLY A 140 -1.75 -8.29 -14.27
CA GLY A 140 -1.57 -7.14 -15.16
C GLY A 140 -2.42 -5.92 -14.79
N LEU A 141 -2.67 -5.72 -13.50
CA LEU A 141 -3.40 -4.59 -12.93
C LEU A 141 -2.48 -3.47 -12.42
N ALA A 142 -1.22 -3.80 -12.15
CA ALA A 142 -0.20 -2.85 -11.71
C ALA A 142 0.04 -1.75 -12.75
N GLY A 143 0.42 -0.57 -12.27
CA GLY A 143 1.01 0.49 -13.06
C GLY A 143 2.45 0.15 -13.49
N PRO A 144 3.15 1.10 -14.12
CA PRO A 144 4.50 0.88 -14.64
C PRO A 144 5.54 0.54 -13.56
N GLY A 145 5.29 0.90 -12.30
CA GLY A 145 6.25 0.81 -11.20
C GLY A 145 7.34 1.88 -11.30
N GLN A 146 7.92 2.21 -10.17
CA GLN A 146 9.10 3.07 -10.04
C GLN A 146 9.96 2.51 -8.91
N SER A 147 11.24 2.21 -9.18
CA SER A 147 12.17 1.62 -8.21
C SER A 147 12.90 2.65 -7.36
N ASN A 148 12.92 3.91 -7.80
CA ASN A 148 13.59 4.98 -7.07
C ASN A 148 12.55 5.75 -6.27
N PRO A 149 12.84 6.07 -5.00
CA PRO A 149 11.99 6.98 -4.24
C PRO A 149 11.95 8.35 -4.94
N SER A 150 10.79 8.99 -4.93
CA SER A 150 10.65 10.39 -5.35
C SER A 150 11.16 11.33 -4.27
N ILE A 151 11.04 10.93 -3.01
CA ILE A 151 11.60 11.59 -1.83
C ILE A 151 12.35 10.53 -1.04
N ASP A 152 13.68 10.60 -1.12
CA ASP A 152 14.54 9.67 -0.42
C ASP A 152 14.57 9.98 1.09
N TRP A 153 14.71 8.93 1.88
CA TRP A 153 14.86 9.08 3.33
C TRP A 153 16.22 9.71 3.61
N ALA A 154 16.24 10.98 4.02
CA ALA A 154 17.49 11.66 4.35
C ALA A 154 18.13 11.00 5.60
N PRO A 155 19.21 10.21 5.48
CA PRO A 155 19.79 9.48 6.61
C PRO A 155 20.40 10.43 7.66
N SER A 156 20.73 11.65 7.24
CA SER A 156 21.27 12.74 8.07
C SER A 156 20.19 13.51 8.84
N GLN A 157 18.90 13.23 8.60
CA GLN A 157 17.79 13.77 9.38
C GLN A 157 17.24 12.65 10.27
N PRO A 158 17.82 12.42 11.47
CA PRO A 158 17.39 11.33 12.34
C PRO A 158 15.94 11.55 12.73
N ALA A 159 15.01 10.72 12.24
CA ALA A 159 13.59 10.62 12.61
C ALA A 159 13.05 11.86 13.36
N ARG A 160 13.15 13.05 12.75
CA ARG A 160 12.78 14.32 13.38
C ARG A 160 11.29 14.55 13.25
N PHE A 161 10.50 13.49 13.38
CA PHE A 161 9.07 13.59 13.37
C PHE A 161 8.65 14.42 14.58
N CYS A 162 7.96 15.52 14.31
CA CYS A 162 7.30 16.28 15.36
C CYS A 162 8.24 16.82 16.45
N LEU A 163 9.52 17.02 16.13
CA LEU A 163 10.42 17.68 17.07
C LEU A 163 9.96 19.12 17.29
N ASN A 164 10.11 19.56 18.54
CA ASN A 164 9.84 20.91 18.97
C ASN A 164 10.62 21.90 18.09
N GLN A 165 9.90 22.69 17.29
CA GLN A 165 10.37 24.03 17.00
C GLN A 165 10.11 24.89 18.24
N THR A 166 10.81 24.59 19.34
CA THR A 166 11.01 25.59 20.39
C THR A 166 12.02 26.58 19.83
N GLY A 167 11.52 27.46 18.95
CA GLY A 167 12.17 28.73 18.69
C GLY A 167 12.08 29.55 19.97
N THR A 168 13.26 29.90 20.46
CA THR A 168 13.60 31.01 21.38
C THR A 168 12.60 32.15 21.43
#